data_AF-B1WTY6-F1
#
_entry.id   AF-B1WTY6-F1
#
_cell.length_a   1.000
_cell.length_b   1.000
_cell.length_c   1.000
_cell.angle_alpha   90.00
_cell.angle_beta   90.00
_cell.angle_gamma   90.00
#
_symmetry.space_group_name_H-M   'P 1'
#
loop_
_entity.id
_entity.type
_entity.pdbx_description
1 polymer ?
#
loop_
_entity_poly.entity_id
_entity_poly.type
_entity_poly.pdbx_seq_one_letter_code
_entity_poly.pdbx_strand_id
1 'polypeptide(L)'
;MDSWRCLIGYSKPFQCLASNLLIGLDTLEKTQCLPLYYYDENGNKIDNITDWGLTQIQSHYQDKTITKINIFHYTYAVLHNPNYRKKYELNLKRDFPRLPLYDNFFQWVNWGQQLMELHLNYETITPLPLNRIDIPSVETFHETSLQNTPKPKLKADKTKGKIILDTVTTLDGIPSIAWEYKLGNRCALEWILDQYKEKKPRDKTIAEKFNTYRFADYKEQVIDLLTRVCTVSVETMKIIQEMENS
;
A
#
# COMPACT_ATOMS: atom_id res chain seq x y z
N MET A 1 18.41 -7.46 -0.70
CA MET A 1 17.90 -8.79 -1.09
C MET A 1 16.66 -8.53 -1.93
N ASP A 2 16.83 -8.51 -3.25
CA ASP A 2 15.91 -7.84 -4.19
C ASP A 2 14.80 -8.79 -4.64
N SER A 3 14.00 -9.25 -3.67
CA SER A 3 12.86 -10.14 -3.89
C SER A 3 11.59 -9.33 -4.14
N TRP A 4 11.59 -8.50 -5.19
CA TRP A 4 10.44 -7.66 -5.50
C TRP A 4 9.30 -8.46 -6.14
N ARG A 5 8.09 -8.15 -5.70
CA ARG A 5 6.85 -8.80 -6.12
C ARG A 5 5.81 -7.74 -6.43
N CYS A 6 5.17 -7.85 -7.57
CA CYS A 6 3.95 -7.12 -7.87
C CYS A 6 2.75 -7.99 -7.45
N LEU A 7 1.90 -7.47 -6.59
CA LEU A 7 0.72 -8.15 -6.07
C LEU A 7 -0.51 -7.58 -6.75
N ILE A 8 -1.41 -8.44 -7.19
CA ILE A 8 -2.69 -8.04 -7.78
C ILE A 8 -3.86 -8.75 -7.10
N GLY A 9 -4.98 -8.04 -6.96
CA GLY A 9 -6.20 -8.54 -6.35
C GLY A 9 -7.44 -8.13 -7.15
N TYR A 10 -8.41 -9.04 -7.25
CA TYR A 10 -9.58 -8.93 -8.16
C TYR A 10 -10.94 -8.99 -7.46
N SER A 11 -10.97 -9.43 -6.20
CA SER A 11 -12.18 -9.64 -5.39
C SER A 11 -12.95 -8.36 -5.07
N LYS A 12 -12.25 -7.23 -5.14
CA LYS A 12 -12.69 -5.85 -4.92
C LYS A 12 -12.35 -5.03 -6.18
N PRO A 13 -12.58 -3.69 -6.24
CA PRO A 13 -11.99 -2.88 -7.30
C PRO A 13 -10.50 -3.22 -7.46
N PHE A 14 -10.05 -3.38 -8.70
CA PHE A 14 -8.72 -3.92 -9.02
C PHE A 14 -7.62 -3.24 -8.18
N GLN A 15 -6.80 -4.05 -7.52
CA GLN A 15 -5.76 -3.59 -6.60
C GLN A 15 -4.40 -4.02 -7.12
N CYS A 16 -3.39 -3.17 -6.90
CA CYS A 16 -2.01 -3.46 -7.21
C CYS A 16 -1.13 -2.90 -6.09
N LEU A 17 -0.18 -3.68 -5.56
CA LEU A 17 0.76 -3.25 -4.53
C LEU A 17 2.10 -3.98 -4.71
N ALA A 18 3.22 -3.31 -4.46
CA ALA A 18 4.54 -3.94 -4.49
C ALA A 18 4.92 -4.43 -3.10
N SER A 19 5.63 -5.55 -3.01
CA SER A 19 6.18 -6.05 -1.76
C SER A 19 7.55 -6.68 -1.97
N ASN A 20 8.44 -6.51 -0.99
CA ASN A 20 9.71 -7.23 -0.85
C ASN A 20 9.62 -8.38 0.17
N LEU A 21 8.47 -8.58 0.81
CA LEU A 21 8.22 -9.60 1.82
C LEU A 21 7.46 -10.80 1.22
N LEU A 22 7.36 -11.88 2.00
CA LEU A 22 6.39 -12.94 1.76
C LEU A 22 5.00 -12.43 2.09
N ILE A 23 4.04 -12.76 1.25
CA ILE A 23 2.66 -12.26 1.34
C ILE A 23 1.67 -13.41 1.53
N GLY A 24 0.59 -13.12 2.24
CA GLY A 24 -0.51 -14.06 2.42
C GLY A 24 -1.46 -14.03 1.22
N LEU A 25 -2.22 -15.11 1.04
CA LEU A 25 -3.26 -15.17 0.00
C LEU A 25 -4.28 -14.03 0.15
N ASP A 26 -4.55 -13.60 1.37
CA ASP A 26 -5.55 -12.57 1.66
C ASP A 26 -5.00 -11.13 1.73
N THR A 27 -3.71 -10.89 1.44
CA THR A 27 -3.11 -9.54 1.49
C THR A 27 -3.88 -8.51 0.64
N LEU A 28 -4.29 -8.88 -0.58
CA LEU A 28 -5.20 -8.12 -1.46
C LEU A 28 -6.50 -8.91 -1.76
N GLU A 29 -6.84 -9.90 -0.92
CA GLU A 29 -7.97 -10.84 -1.08
C GLU A 29 -7.94 -11.66 -2.39
N LYS A 30 -7.54 -12.94 -2.29
CA LYS A 30 -7.22 -13.82 -3.45
C LYS A 30 -6.05 -13.27 -4.28
N THR A 31 -5.00 -12.88 -3.57
CA THR A 31 -3.81 -12.23 -4.11
C THR A 31 -3.08 -13.15 -5.08
N GLN A 32 -2.76 -12.63 -6.26
CA GLN A 32 -1.78 -13.24 -7.15
C GLN A 32 -0.46 -12.47 -7.05
N CYS A 33 0.64 -13.21 -7.00
CA CYS A 33 1.98 -12.65 -6.94
C CYS A 33 2.66 -12.81 -8.30
N LEU A 34 3.13 -11.69 -8.85
CA LEU A 34 3.95 -11.59 -10.04
C LEU A 34 5.38 -11.21 -9.61
N PRO A 35 6.24 -12.20 -9.30
CA PRO A 35 7.58 -11.91 -8.81
C PRO A 35 8.50 -11.47 -9.96
N LEU A 36 9.50 -10.65 -9.64
CA LEU A 36 10.57 -10.30 -10.59
C LEU A 36 11.48 -11.51 -10.86
N TYR A 37 11.71 -12.33 -9.84
CA TYR A 37 12.57 -13.52 -9.89
C TYR A 37 11.85 -14.74 -9.32
N TYR A 38 12.20 -15.93 -9.82
CA TYR A 38 11.90 -17.20 -9.18
C TYR A 38 13.20 -17.95 -8.85
N TYR A 39 13.09 -19.00 -8.05
CA TYR A 39 14.22 -19.83 -7.63
C TYR A 39 14.00 -21.26 -8.09
N ASP A 40 15.03 -21.90 -8.65
CA ASP A 40 14.99 -23.31 -9.01
C ASP A 40 15.23 -24.23 -7.79
N GLU A 41 15.21 -25.54 -8.02
CA GLU A 41 15.43 -26.55 -6.97
C GLU A 41 16.82 -26.45 -6.31
N ASN A 42 17.78 -25.84 -6.98
CA ASN A 42 19.14 -25.62 -6.48
C ASN A 42 19.29 -24.24 -5.77
N GLY A 43 18.22 -23.44 -5.73
CA GLY A 43 18.23 -22.10 -5.15
C GLY A 43 18.84 -21.03 -6.05
N ASN A 44 19.02 -21.28 -7.35
CA ASN A 44 19.50 -20.27 -8.29
C ASN A 44 18.41 -19.24 -8.57
N LYS A 45 18.75 -17.96 -8.51
CA LYS A 45 17.84 -16.85 -8.83
C LYS A 45 17.72 -16.70 -10.35
N ILE A 46 16.50 -16.81 -10.88
CA ILE A 46 16.19 -16.74 -12.32
C ILE A 46 15.17 -15.62 -12.58
N ASP A 47 15.35 -14.85 -13.65
CA ASP A 47 14.37 -13.84 -14.08
C ASP A 47 13.03 -14.48 -14.41
N ASN A 48 11.94 -13.91 -13.91
CA ASN A 48 10.59 -14.36 -14.25
C ASN A 48 10.12 -13.81 -15.61
N ILE A 49 10.78 -12.75 -16.12
CA ILE A 49 10.55 -12.25 -17.47
C ILE A 49 11.45 -13.03 -18.43
N THR A 50 10.82 -13.71 -19.39
CA THR A 50 11.53 -14.55 -20.37
C THR A 50 12.30 -13.71 -21.38
N ASP A 51 13.39 -14.26 -21.93
CA ASP A 51 14.17 -13.61 -22.99
C ASP A 51 13.34 -13.43 -24.27
N TRP A 52 12.41 -14.35 -24.52
CA TRP A 52 11.43 -14.21 -25.60
C TRP A 52 10.54 -12.98 -25.37
N GLY A 53 9.98 -12.80 -24.16
CA GLY A 53 9.14 -11.66 -23.83
C GLY A 53 9.90 -10.33 -23.92
N LEU A 54 11.15 -10.30 -23.45
CA LEU A 54 12.06 -9.18 -23.64
C LEU A 54 12.23 -8.83 -25.13
N THR A 55 12.49 -9.84 -25.95
CA THR A 55 12.70 -9.66 -27.40
C THR A 55 11.46 -9.09 -28.08
N GLN A 56 10.25 -9.51 -27.69
CA GLN A 56 9.00 -8.95 -28.22
C GLN A 56 8.89 -7.45 -27.92
N ILE A 57 9.14 -7.05 -26.68
CA ILE A 57 9.08 -5.63 -26.26
C ILE A 57 10.15 -4.81 -26.98
N GLN A 58 11.40 -5.27 -27.01
CA GLN A 58 12.49 -4.59 -27.72
C GLN A 58 12.20 -4.43 -29.22
N SER A 59 11.56 -5.44 -29.84
CA SER A 59 11.22 -5.38 -31.27
C SER A 59 10.07 -4.41 -31.53
N HIS A 60 9.06 -4.38 -30.66
CA HIS A 60 7.94 -3.45 -30.77
C HIS A 60 8.39 -1.98 -30.66
N TYR A 61 9.17 -1.66 -29.64
CA TYR A 61 9.68 -0.29 -29.42
C TYR A 61 10.95 0.03 -30.22
N GLN A 62 11.49 -0.93 -30.96
CA GLN A 62 12.72 -0.80 -31.75
C GLN A 62 13.94 -0.35 -30.91
N ASP A 63 14.00 -0.79 -29.65
CA ASP A 63 15.03 -0.38 -28.70
C ASP A 63 15.61 -1.59 -27.96
N LYS A 64 16.91 -1.84 -28.19
CA LYS A 64 17.66 -2.94 -27.56
C LYS A 64 18.18 -2.62 -26.16
N THR A 65 18.08 -1.37 -25.72
CA THR A 65 18.47 -0.94 -24.38
C THR A 65 17.42 -1.29 -23.31
N ILE A 66 16.18 -1.58 -23.73
CA ILE A 66 15.13 -2.04 -22.82
C ILE A 66 15.57 -3.33 -22.13
N THR A 67 15.46 -3.36 -20.81
CA THR A 67 15.80 -4.49 -19.94
C THR A 67 14.56 -5.12 -19.32
N LYS A 68 14.72 -6.31 -18.73
CA LYS A 68 13.63 -7.00 -18.02
C LYS A 68 13.09 -6.18 -16.84
N ILE A 69 13.96 -5.49 -16.10
CA ILE A 69 13.50 -4.63 -15.00
C ILE A 69 12.66 -3.45 -15.51
N ASN A 70 12.98 -2.90 -16.69
CA ASN A 70 12.13 -1.87 -17.29
C ASN A 70 10.73 -2.41 -17.58
N ILE A 71 10.60 -3.62 -18.12
CA ILE A 71 9.30 -4.27 -18.37
C ILE A 71 8.53 -4.47 -17.06
N PHE A 72 9.21 -4.82 -15.97
CA PHE A 72 8.58 -4.99 -14.66
C PHE A 72 8.03 -3.66 -14.12
N HIS A 73 8.82 -2.58 -14.18
CA HIS A 73 8.35 -1.25 -13.78
C HIS A 73 7.22 -0.74 -14.68
N TYR A 74 7.36 -0.90 -16.01
CA TYR A 74 6.32 -0.58 -16.98
C TYR A 74 5.00 -1.28 -16.62
N THR A 75 5.06 -2.57 -16.30
CA THR A 75 3.90 -3.36 -15.88
C THR A 75 3.25 -2.74 -14.65
N TYR A 76 4.05 -2.37 -13.65
CA TYR A 76 3.55 -1.75 -12.43
C TYR A 76 2.84 -0.41 -12.68
N ALA A 77 3.39 0.43 -13.57
CA ALA A 77 2.79 1.70 -13.95
C ALA A 77 1.45 1.52 -14.67
N VAL A 78 1.38 0.63 -15.67
CA VAL A 78 0.15 0.37 -16.42
C VAL A 78 -0.95 -0.17 -15.51
N LEU A 79 -0.59 -1.02 -14.55
CA LEU A 79 -1.53 -1.52 -13.55
C LEU A 79 -2.03 -0.43 -12.59
N HIS A 80 -1.38 0.73 -12.49
CA HIS A 80 -1.83 1.89 -11.72
C HIS A 80 -2.59 2.94 -12.53
N ASN A 81 -2.51 2.90 -13.86
CA ASN A 81 -3.17 3.86 -14.74
C ASN A 81 -4.72 3.85 -14.56
N PRO A 82 -5.35 4.98 -14.16
CA PRO A 82 -6.79 5.10 -14.04
C PRO A 82 -7.54 4.80 -15.35
N ASN A 83 -7.02 5.28 -16.47
CA ASN A 83 -7.62 5.09 -17.79
C ASN A 83 -7.63 3.60 -18.17
N TYR A 84 -6.55 2.88 -17.90
CA TYR A 84 -6.48 1.42 -18.07
C TYR A 84 -7.50 0.70 -17.18
N ARG A 85 -7.51 0.98 -15.87
CA ARG A 85 -8.42 0.34 -14.91
C ARG A 85 -9.89 0.58 -15.24
N LYS A 86 -10.23 1.79 -15.69
CA LYS A 86 -11.59 2.17 -16.10
C LYS A 86 -11.99 1.51 -17.41
N LYS A 87 -11.12 1.54 -18.43
CA LYS A 87 -11.40 0.95 -19.75
C LYS A 87 -11.59 -0.57 -19.69
N TYR A 88 -10.81 -1.26 -18.84
CA TYR A 88 -10.80 -2.72 -18.75
C TYR A 88 -11.43 -3.25 -17.46
N GLU A 89 -12.26 -2.46 -16.77
CA GLU A 89 -12.80 -2.81 -15.44
C GLU A 89 -13.46 -4.20 -15.40
N LEU A 90 -14.28 -4.53 -16.39
CA LEU A 90 -14.98 -5.82 -16.47
C LEU A 90 -14.02 -6.99 -16.73
N ASN A 91 -12.97 -6.78 -17.52
CA ASN A 91 -11.95 -7.80 -17.78
C ASN A 91 -11.10 -8.03 -16.54
N LEU A 92 -10.68 -6.96 -15.87
CA LEU A 92 -9.89 -7.04 -14.64
C LEU A 92 -10.65 -7.76 -13.51
N LYS A 93 -11.99 -7.80 -13.52
CA LYS A 93 -12.76 -8.58 -12.52
C LYS A 93 -12.79 -10.08 -12.80
N ARG A 94 -12.48 -10.52 -14.03
CA ARG A 94 -12.74 -11.89 -14.50
C ARG A 94 -11.49 -12.64 -14.91
N ASP A 95 -10.54 -11.94 -15.52
CA ASP A 95 -9.41 -12.50 -16.22
C ASP A 95 -8.09 -11.88 -15.76
N PHE A 96 -6.99 -12.57 -16.07
CA PHE A 96 -5.65 -12.06 -15.84
C PHE A 96 -5.39 -10.78 -16.67
N PRO A 97 -4.77 -9.73 -16.09
CA PRO A 97 -4.52 -8.46 -16.76
C PRO A 97 -3.72 -8.62 -18.06
N ARG A 98 -4.16 -7.94 -19.12
CA ARG A 98 -3.43 -7.84 -20.38
C ARG A 98 -3.06 -6.39 -20.59
N LEU A 99 -1.76 -6.14 -20.70
CA LEU A 99 -1.24 -4.78 -20.71
C LEU A 99 -1.20 -4.23 -22.14
N PRO A 100 -1.78 -3.05 -22.40
CA PRO A 100 -1.50 -2.33 -23.64
C PRO A 100 -0.02 -1.91 -23.71
N LEU A 101 0.46 -1.70 -24.93
CA LEU A 101 1.76 -1.12 -25.23
C LEU A 101 1.53 0.37 -25.54
N TYR A 102 1.87 1.23 -24.58
CA TYR A 102 1.75 2.67 -24.71
C TYR A 102 3.01 3.27 -25.32
N ASP A 103 2.83 4.37 -26.05
CA ASP A 103 3.96 5.19 -26.49
C ASP A 103 4.77 5.73 -25.31
N ASN A 104 5.99 6.21 -25.57
CA ASN A 104 6.91 6.71 -24.55
C ASN A 104 7.21 5.69 -23.44
N PHE A 105 7.61 4.47 -23.83
CA PHE A 105 7.88 3.35 -22.92
C PHE A 105 8.64 3.74 -21.64
N PHE A 106 9.72 4.52 -21.75
CA PHE A 106 10.53 4.90 -20.60
C PHE A 106 9.83 5.86 -19.63
N GLN A 107 8.84 6.64 -20.07
CA GLN A 107 8.04 7.43 -19.15
C GLN A 107 7.22 6.52 -18.22
N TRP A 108 6.59 5.49 -18.79
CA TRP A 108 5.88 4.46 -18.04
C TRP A 108 6.81 3.68 -17.11
N VAL A 109 8.02 3.35 -17.56
CA VAL A 109 9.07 2.75 -16.72
C VAL A 109 9.39 3.65 -15.53
N ASN A 110 9.61 4.95 -15.76
CA ASN A 110 9.98 5.91 -14.73
C ASN A 110 8.88 6.05 -13.67
N TRP A 111 7.62 6.21 -14.09
CA TRP A 111 6.51 6.23 -13.14
C TRP A 111 6.39 4.93 -12.35
N GLY A 112 6.55 3.79 -13.02
CA GLY A 112 6.49 2.48 -12.38
C GLY A 112 7.58 2.29 -11.33
N GLN A 113 8.80 2.76 -11.64
CA GLN A 113 9.92 2.78 -10.71
C GLN A 113 9.62 3.61 -9.48
N GLN A 114 9.15 4.86 -9.67
CA GLN A 114 8.82 5.76 -8.57
C GLN A 114 7.73 5.18 -7.68
N LEU A 115 6.65 4.65 -8.27
CA LEU A 115 5.58 4.01 -7.51
C LEU A 115 6.09 2.80 -6.70
N MET A 116 6.93 1.97 -7.30
CA MET A 116 7.52 0.84 -6.59
C MET A 116 8.41 1.29 -5.44
N GLU A 117 9.24 2.31 -5.65
CA GLU A 117 10.12 2.85 -4.61
C GLU A 117 9.31 3.40 -3.43
N LEU A 118 8.23 4.13 -3.69
CA LEU A 118 7.31 4.61 -2.66
C LEU A 118 6.66 3.45 -1.88
N HIS A 119 6.16 2.43 -2.59
CA HIS A 119 5.40 1.34 -1.98
C HIS A 119 6.27 0.29 -1.27
N LEU A 120 7.53 0.11 -1.70
CA LEU A 120 8.48 -0.79 -1.03
C LEU A 120 9.09 -0.14 0.21
N ASN A 121 9.22 1.18 0.24
CA ASN A 121 9.87 1.95 1.30
C ASN A 121 8.88 2.79 2.12
N TYR A 122 7.61 2.36 2.20
CA TYR A 122 6.56 3.12 2.88
C TYR A 122 6.83 3.38 4.37
N GLU A 123 7.65 2.54 5.02
CA GLU A 123 8.03 2.68 6.44
C GLU A 123 9.23 3.60 6.64
N THR A 124 10.02 3.89 5.60
CA THR A 124 11.28 4.64 5.72
C THR A 124 11.27 5.98 4.99
N ILE A 125 10.27 6.22 4.14
CA ILE A 125 10.08 7.51 3.44
C ILE A 125 9.97 8.67 4.42
N THR A 126 10.41 9.86 3.99
CA THR A 126 10.28 11.09 4.78
C THR A 126 8.81 11.34 5.15
N PRO A 127 8.49 11.49 6.45
CA PRO A 127 7.12 11.69 6.91
C PRO A 127 6.62 13.08 6.51
N LEU A 128 5.33 13.18 6.17
CA LEU A 128 4.67 14.47 5.98
C LEU A 128 4.38 15.07 7.36
N PRO A 129 4.79 16.32 7.64
CA PRO A 129 4.55 16.93 8.94
C PRO A 129 3.05 17.19 9.12
N LEU A 130 2.39 16.33 9.90
CA LEU A 130 0.99 16.50 10.30
C LEU A 130 0.91 17.20 11.65
N ASN A 131 -0.17 17.97 11.87
CA ASN A 131 -0.37 18.66 13.13
C ASN A 131 -0.93 17.67 14.18
N ARG A 132 -0.12 17.32 15.18
CA ARG A 132 -0.56 16.50 16.31
C ARG A 132 -1.18 17.38 17.38
N ILE A 133 -2.42 17.08 17.74
CA ILE A 133 -3.17 17.74 18.80
C ILE A 133 -3.34 16.74 19.93
N ASP A 134 -2.75 17.05 21.07
CA ASP A 134 -2.91 16.30 22.32
C ASP A 134 -3.73 17.14 23.32
N ILE A 135 -4.87 16.59 23.75
CA ILE A 135 -5.72 17.19 24.78
C ILE A 135 -5.27 16.63 26.13
N PRO A 136 -4.98 17.47 27.14
CA PRO A 136 -4.68 16.98 28.49
C PRO A 136 -5.84 16.11 28.98
N SER A 137 -5.56 14.87 29.40
CA SER A 137 -6.58 14.06 30.06
C SER A 137 -6.97 14.79 31.34
N VAL A 138 -8.22 15.24 31.45
CA VAL A 138 -8.72 15.83 32.68
C VAL A 138 -8.61 14.73 33.76
N GLU A 139 -7.72 14.95 34.72
CA GLU A 139 -7.60 14.09 35.91
C GLU A 139 -8.91 14.19 36.69
N THR A 140 -9.86 13.29 36.41
CA THR A 140 -10.92 13.03 37.38
C THR A 140 -10.27 12.30 38.54
N PHE A 141 -9.88 13.08 39.55
CA PHE A 141 -9.45 12.63 40.88
C PHE A 141 -10.59 11.87 41.57
N HIS A 142 -10.82 10.62 41.19
CA HIS A 142 -11.52 9.67 42.04
C HIS A 142 -10.84 8.31 41.94
N GLU A 143 -10.39 7.87 43.11
CA GLU A 143 -9.69 6.64 43.42
C GLU A 143 -10.30 5.41 42.74
N THR A 144 -9.50 4.69 41.97
CA THR A 144 -9.16 3.28 42.21
C THR A 144 -8.22 2.80 41.11
N SER A 145 -7.14 2.18 41.55
CA SER A 145 -6.06 1.58 40.78
C SER A 145 -6.55 0.64 39.66
N LEU A 146 -6.38 1.06 38.40
CA LEU A 146 -6.01 0.30 37.18
C LEU A 146 -6.46 1.10 35.93
N GLN A 147 -5.51 1.55 35.10
CA GLN A 147 -5.69 2.05 33.70
C GLN A 147 -6.18 3.49 33.49
N ASN A 148 -5.30 4.48 33.71
CA ASN A 148 -5.37 5.79 33.04
C ASN A 148 -4.78 5.74 31.61
N THR A 149 -5.10 4.71 30.83
CA THR A 149 -4.70 4.65 29.42
C THR A 149 -5.79 5.25 28.53
N PRO A 150 -5.47 6.19 27.62
CA PRO A 150 -6.44 6.75 26.69
C PRO A 150 -7.17 5.66 25.90
N LYS A 151 -8.49 5.79 25.74
CA LYS A 151 -9.28 4.77 25.05
C LYS A 151 -9.03 4.87 23.53
N PRO A 152 -8.58 3.79 22.86
CA PRO A 152 -8.34 3.80 21.43
C PRO A 152 -9.63 4.02 20.64
N LYS A 153 -9.56 4.88 19.62
CA LYS A 153 -10.66 5.19 18.69
C LYS A 153 -10.34 4.80 17.25
N LEU A 154 -9.12 5.07 16.78
CA LEU A 154 -8.60 4.72 15.46
C LEU A 154 -9.60 5.01 14.32
N LYS A 155 -10.03 6.26 14.21
CA LYS A 155 -11.08 6.69 13.29
C LYS A 155 -10.59 7.80 12.37
N ALA A 156 -10.81 7.65 11.07
CA ALA A 156 -10.61 8.70 10.08
C ALA A 156 -11.88 9.57 9.94
N ASP A 157 -11.68 10.90 9.92
CA ASP A 157 -12.66 11.90 9.49
C ASP A 157 -12.13 12.59 8.24
N LYS A 158 -12.50 12.02 7.08
CA LYS A 158 -12.05 12.49 5.76
C LYS A 158 -12.54 13.90 5.44
N THR A 159 -13.73 14.26 5.93
CA THR A 159 -14.33 15.57 5.65
C THR A 159 -13.59 16.71 6.32
N LYS A 160 -13.01 16.44 7.50
CA LYS A 160 -12.23 17.42 8.26
C LYS A 160 -10.72 17.26 8.10
N GLY A 161 -10.27 16.24 7.36
CA GLY A 161 -8.85 15.93 7.22
C GLY A 161 -8.18 15.51 8.54
N LYS A 162 -8.90 14.77 9.40
CA LYS A 162 -8.43 14.37 10.74
C LYS A 162 -8.38 12.86 10.92
N ILE A 163 -7.44 12.39 11.73
CA ILE A 163 -7.35 11.01 12.23
C ILE A 163 -7.37 11.05 13.76
N ILE A 164 -8.41 10.48 14.36
CA ILE A 164 -8.58 10.41 15.81
C ILE A 164 -8.04 9.05 16.27
N LEU A 165 -6.93 9.06 16.99
CA LEU A 165 -6.25 7.83 17.41
C LEU A 165 -6.85 7.29 18.71
N ASP A 166 -7.05 8.16 19.69
CA ASP A 166 -7.63 7.82 20.98
C ASP A 166 -8.46 9.01 21.52
N THR A 167 -8.76 9.02 22.82
CA THR A 167 -9.52 10.09 23.46
C THR A 167 -8.78 11.41 23.59
N VAL A 168 -7.44 11.41 23.52
CA VAL A 168 -6.60 12.59 23.76
C VAL A 168 -5.79 13.03 22.55
N THR A 169 -5.46 12.13 21.62
CA THR A 169 -4.59 12.41 20.48
C THR A 169 -5.33 12.36 19.16
N THR A 170 -5.18 13.42 18.38
CA THR A 170 -5.71 13.56 17.02
C THR A 170 -4.63 14.10 16.09
N LEU A 171 -4.50 13.52 14.90
CA LEU A 171 -3.71 14.07 13.80
C LEU A 171 -4.62 14.91 12.91
N ASP A 172 -4.17 16.11 12.58
CA ASP A 172 -4.88 17.10 11.77
C ASP A 172 -4.02 17.53 10.58
N GLY A 173 -4.67 18.08 9.55
CA GLY A 173 -3.99 18.55 8.33
C GLY A 173 -3.69 17.45 7.33
N ILE A 174 -4.43 16.33 7.32
CA ILE A 174 -4.28 15.31 6.28
C ILE A 174 -4.81 15.85 4.95
N PRO A 175 -3.99 15.96 3.89
CA PRO A 175 -4.43 16.45 2.58
C PRO A 175 -5.57 15.62 2.01
N SER A 176 -6.54 16.26 1.33
CA SER A 176 -7.69 15.58 0.73
C SER A 176 -7.27 14.46 -0.24
N ILE A 177 -6.24 14.73 -1.05
CA ILE A 177 -5.69 13.82 -2.04
C ILE A 177 -5.15 12.52 -1.43
N ALA A 178 -4.66 12.54 -0.18
CA ALA A 178 -4.17 11.33 0.50
C ALA A 178 -5.28 10.28 0.71
N TRP A 179 -6.55 10.71 0.81
CA TRP A 179 -7.69 9.82 0.96
C TRP A 179 -8.12 9.13 -0.34
N GLU A 180 -7.63 9.61 -1.48
CA GLU A 180 -7.97 9.09 -2.80
C GLU A 180 -7.19 7.82 -3.14
N TYR A 181 -5.98 7.67 -2.59
CA TYR A 181 -5.19 6.46 -2.77
C TYR A 181 -5.83 5.26 -2.06
N LYS A 182 -6.45 4.37 -2.85
CA LYS A 182 -7.22 3.22 -2.37
C LYS A 182 -6.57 1.89 -2.70
N LEU A 183 -6.56 1.01 -1.70
CA LEU A 183 -6.28 -0.41 -1.85
C LEU A 183 -7.58 -1.16 -1.60
N GLY A 184 -8.32 -1.40 -2.69
CA GLY A 184 -9.66 -1.96 -2.64
C GLY A 184 -10.70 -0.94 -2.18
N ASN A 185 -11.39 -1.24 -1.09
CA ASN A 185 -12.51 -0.45 -0.61
C ASN A 185 -12.12 0.63 0.41
N ARG A 186 -10.85 0.68 0.82
CA ARG A 186 -10.33 1.59 1.85
C ARG A 186 -9.13 2.34 1.33
N CYS A 187 -8.91 3.56 1.83
CA CYS A 187 -7.65 4.25 1.56
C CYS A 187 -6.50 3.61 2.34
N ALA A 188 -5.26 3.88 1.94
CA ALA A 188 -4.08 3.36 2.61
C ALA A 188 -4.04 3.72 4.12
N LEU A 189 -4.40 4.97 4.48
CA LEU A 189 -4.47 5.41 5.87
C LEU A 189 -5.51 4.63 6.70
N GLU A 190 -6.67 4.31 6.12
CA GLU A 190 -7.70 3.51 6.79
C GLU A 190 -7.27 2.06 7.01
N TRP A 191 -6.40 1.52 6.14
CA TRP A 191 -5.82 0.20 6.35
C TRP A 191 -4.93 0.16 7.58
N ILE A 192 -4.08 1.18 7.80
CA ILE A 192 -3.28 1.28 9.02
C ILE A 192 -4.18 1.29 10.26
N LEU A 193 -5.24 2.11 10.26
CA LEU A 193 -6.17 2.16 11.39
C LEU A 193 -6.89 0.83 11.65
N ASP A 194 -7.24 0.07 10.61
CA ASP A 194 -7.91 -1.22 10.76
C ASP A 194 -6.98 -2.32 11.29
N GLN A 195 -5.71 -2.33 10.84
CA GLN A 195 -4.74 -3.33 11.26
C GLN A 195 -4.27 -3.13 12.70
N TYR A 196 -4.11 -1.89 13.14
CA TYR A 196 -3.72 -1.56 14.52
C TYR A 196 -4.90 -1.47 15.49
N LYS A 197 -6.10 -1.83 15.05
CA LYS A 197 -7.27 -1.90 15.93
C LYS A 197 -7.19 -3.10 16.85
N GLU A 198 -7.39 -2.86 18.15
CA GLU A 198 -7.52 -3.95 19.12
C GLU A 198 -8.69 -4.87 18.74
N LYS A 199 -8.38 -6.14 18.46
CA LYS A 199 -9.34 -7.17 18.07
C LYS A 199 -9.29 -8.28 19.12
N LYS A 200 -10.46 -8.64 19.68
CA LYS A 200 -10.57 -9.81 20.55
C LYS A 200 -10.80 -11.05 19.70
N PRO A 201 -9.92 -12.07 19.77
CA PRO A 201 -10.17 -13.35 19.11
C PRO A 201 -11.51 -13.94 19.58
N ARG A 202 -12.27 -14.53 18.64
CA ARG A 202 -13.54 -15.21 18.99
C ARG A 202 -13.30 -16.54 19.69
N ASP A 203 -12.23 -17.23 19.32
CA ASP A 203 -11.82 -18.47 19.96
C ASP A 203 -11.28 -18.18 21.36
N LYS A 204 -11.83 -18.86 22.37
CA LYS A 204 -11.49 -18.65 23.77
C LYS A 204 -10.03 -19.01 24.08
N THR A 205 -9.53 -20.09 23.48
CA THR A 205 -8.14 -20.56 23.69
C THR A 205 -7.14 -19.56 23.11
N ILE A 206 -7.46 -18.99 21.95
CA ILE A 206 -6.63 -17.95 21.32
C ILE A 206 -6.73 -16.65 22.12
N ALA A 207 -7.92 -16.29 22.58
CA ALA A 207 -8.11 -15.09 23.38
C ALA A 207 -7.33 -15.14 24.71
N GLU A 208 -7.29 -16.29 25.37
CA GLU A 208 -6.54 -16.48 26.63
C GLU A 208 -5.02 -16.36 26.42
N LYS A 209 -4.49 -16.88 25.31
CA LYS A 209 -3.04 -16.97 25.09
C LYS A 209 -2.44 -15.83 24.26
N PHE A 210 -3.22 -15.19 23.40
CA PHE A 210 -2.74 -14.27 22.36
C PHE A 210 -3.46 -12.92 22.29
N ASN A 211 -4.37 -12.61 23.23
CA ASN A 211 -5.00 -11.28 23.33
C ASN A 211 -4.14 -10.29 24.14
N THR A 212 -2.86 -10.18 23.80
CA THR A 212 -1.88 -9.32 24.50
C THR A 212 -1.71 -7.95 23.85
N TYR A 213 -2.21 -7.76 22.63
CA TYR A 213 -2.06 -6.52 21.89
C TYR A 213 -2.81 -5.35 22.56
N ARG A 214 -2.11 -4.24 22.76
CA ARG A 214 -2.64 -2.96 23.26
C ARG A 214 -2.19 -1.85 22.33
N PHE A 215 -3.13 -1.04 21.85
CA PHE A 215 -2.80 0.07 20.96
C PHE A 215 -1.88 1.10 21.63
N ALA A 216 -2.02 1.31 22.94
CA ALA A 216 -1.20 2.26 23.70
C ALA A 216 0.30 2.00 23.55
N ASP A 217 0.73 0.74 23.45
CA ASP A 217 2.14 0.36 23.36
C ASP A 217 2.75 0.68 21.98
N TYR A 218 1.91 0.78 20.95
CA TYR A 218 2.31 1.01 19.55
C TYR A 218 1.93 2.41 19.05
N LYS A 219 1.32 3.25 19.90
CA LYS A 219 0.73 4.53 19.50
C LYS A 219 1.68 5.43 18.72
N GLU A 220 2.90 5.63 19.22
CA GLU A 220 3.89 6.50 18.58
C GLU A 220 4.37 5.91 17.25
N GLN A 221 4.53 4.59 17.16
CA GLN A 221 4.87 3.90 15.92
C GLN A 221 3.74 4.04 14.88
N VAL A 222 2.48 3.97 15.30
CA VAL A 222 1.33 4.16 14.41
C VAL A 222 1.23 5.60 13.93
N ILE A 223 1.52 6.58 14.79
CA ILE A 223 1.58 8.00 14.38
C ILE A 223 2.65 8.22 13.33
N ASP A 224 3.88 7.75 13.56
CA ASP A 224 4.97 7.85 12.60
C ASP A 224 4.59 7.16 11.28
N LEU A 225 4.09 5.93 11.34
CA LEU A 225 3.66 5.20 10.14
C LEU A 225 2.56 5.93 9.37
N LEU A 226 1.56 6.50 10.06
CA LEU A 226 0.50 7.28 9.41
C LEU A 226 1.04 8.51 8.69
N THR A 227 2.01 9.22 9.27
CA THR A 227 2.62 10.40 8.62
C THR A 227 3.39 10.01 7.36
N ARG A 228 4.06 8.86 7.34
CA ARG A 228 4.78 8.32 6.18
C ARG A 228 3.84 7.79 5.10
N VAL A 229 2.84 7.01 5.48
CA VAL A 229 1.80 6.52 4.56
C VAL A 229 1.00 7.67 3.97
N CYS A 230 0.86 8.79 4.69
CA CYS A 230 0.30 10.03 4.15
C CYS A 230 1.17 10.56 3.00
N THR A 231 2.50 10.67 3.18
CA THR A 231 3.44 11.01 2.10
C THR A 231 3.28 10.07 0.91
N VAL A 232 3.33 8.75 1.13
CA VAL A 232 3.16 7.75 0.06
C VAL A 232 1.86 7.98 -0.70
N SER A 233 0.75 8.19 0.02
CA SER A 233 -0.56 8.39 -0.61
C SER A 233 -0.58 9.65 -1.48
N VAL A 234 0.01 10.75 -1.01
CA VAL A 234 0.08 12.01 -1.78
C VAL A 234 0.96 11.85 -3.02
N GLU A 235 2.17 11.32 -2.88
CA GLU A 235 3.11 11.17 -4.00
C GLU A 235 2.59 10.16 -5.04
N THR A 236 2.01 9.05 -4.59
CA THR A 236 1.37 8.07 -5.47
C THR A 236 0.24 8.70 -6.28
N MET A 237 -0.60 9.54 -5.67
CA MET A 237 -1.68 10.21 -6.39
C MET A 237 -1.19 11.26 -7.39
N LYS A 238 -0.08 11.97 -7.11
CA LYS A 238 0.53 12.87 -8.09
C LYS A 238 0.95 12.11 -9.36
N ILE A 239 1.65 10.99 -9.19
CA ILE A 239 2.08 10.14 -10.32
C ILE A 239 0.86 9.59 -11.09
N ILE A 240 -0.18 9.16 -10.38
CA ILE A 240 -1.42 8.67 -10.98
C ILE A 240 -2.12 9.77 -11.81
N GLN A 241 -2.17 11.00 -11.30
CA GLN A 241 -2.74 12.14 -12.02
C GLN A 241 -1.93 12.50 -13.27
N GLU A 242 -0.60 12.38 -13.24
CA GLU A 242 0.23 12.54 -14.43
C GLU A 242 -0.10 11.49 -15.51
N MET A 243 -0.27 10.21 -15.13
CA MET A 243 -0.68 9.15 -16.04
C MET A 243 -2.08 9.33 -16.61
N GLU A 244 -3.01 9.88 -15.83
CA GLU A 244 -4.38 10.07 -16.29
C GLU A 244 -4.46 11.15 -17.39
N ASN A 245 -3.55 12.12 -17.34
CA ASN A 245 -3.46 13.23 -18.28
C ASN A 245 -2.52 12.97 -19.48
N SER A 246 -1.85 11.81 -19.53
CA SER A 246 -0.90 11.43 -20.59
C SER A 246 -1.54 10.78 -21.81
#